data_AF-A0A497P4D0-F1
#
_entry.id   AF-A0A497P4D0-F1
#
_cell.length_a   1.000
_cell.length_b   1.000
_cell.length_c   1.000
_cell.angle_alpha   90.00
_cell.angle_beta   90.00
_cell.angle_gamma   90.00
#
_symmetry.space_group_name_H-M   'P 1'
#
loop_
_entity.id
_entity.type
_entity.pdbx_description
1 polymer ?
#
loop_
_entity_poly.entity_id
_entity_poly.type
_entity_poly.pdbx_seq_one_letter_code
_entity_poly.pdbx_strand_id
1 'polypeptide(L)'
;MMAQKRVLIFLVMFGLTLLGIGAFSYWYYLQQWIEIRDVYHAHFRDTAYLLMILGVVCIIASVALFTRIPSDHLSQNVLVVKKCPYCSEMLIEDMRFCPYCGKTLEEKKEKRVRRKKGF
;
A
#
# COMPACT_ATOMS: atom_id res chain seq x y z
N MET A 1 -13.28 1.24 -1.53
CA MET A 1 -11.95 1.37 -0.88
C MET A 1 -11.83 0.68 0.49
N MET A 2 -12.91 0.48 1.26
CA MET A 2 -12.84 -0.21 2.58
C MET A 2 -12.52 -1.71 2.49
N ALA A 3 -13.01 -2.39 1.45
CA ALA A 3 -12.84 -3.84 1.29
C ALA A 3 -11.36 -4.25 1.10
N GLN A 4 -10.58 -3.47 0.36
CA GLN A 4 -9.20 -3.82 0.05
C GLN A 4 -8.27 -3.74 1.27
N LYS A 5 -8.51 -2.76 2.16
CA LYS A 5 -7.77 -2.66 3.43
C LYS A 5 -8.10 -3.80 4.39
N ARG A 6 -9.36 -4.25 4.43
CA ARG A 6 -9.77 -5.41 5.24
C ARG A 6 -9.09 -6.69 4.78
N VAL A 7 -9.07 -6.94 3.47
CA VAL A 7 -8.39 -8.11 2.88
C VAL A 7 -6.90 -8.13 3.21
N LEU A 8 -6.23 -6.98 3.17
CA LEU A 8 -4.82 -6.88 3.56
C LEU A 8 -4.60 -7.22 5.03
N ILE A 9 -5.42 -6.67 5.93
CA ILE A 9 -5.29 -6.93 7.38
C ILE A 9 -5.45 -8.43 7.64
N PHE A 10 -6.42 -9.09 7.00
CA PHE A 10 -6.58 -10.53 7.10
C PHE A 10 -5.36 -11.31 6.61
N LEU A 11 -4.76 -10.92 5.48
CA LEU A 11 -3.56 -11.58 4.95
C LEU A 11 -2.33 -11.40 5.86
N VAL A 12 -2.14 -10.21 6.43
CA VAL A 12 -1.05 -9.94 7.38
C VAL A 12 -1.24 -10.73 8.67
N MET A 13 -2.46 -10.76 9.22
CA MET A 13 -2.79 -11.54 10.41
C MET A 13 -2.56 -13.04 10.18
N PHE A 14 -2.96 -13.55 9.02
CA PHE A 14 -2.76 -14.96 8.64
C PHE A 14 -1.27 -15.31 8.53
N GLY A 15 -0.46 -14.43 7.92
CA GLY A 15 1.00 -14.61 7.85
C GLY A 15 1.67 -14.66 9.22
N LEU A 16 1.26 -13.79 10.16
CA LEU A 16 1.78 -13.80 11.53
C LEU A 16 1.39 -15.07 12.30
N THR A 17 0.18 -15.59 12.11
CA THR A 17 -0.23 -16.85 12.72
C THR A 17 0.61 -18.04 12.23
N LEU A 18 0.92 -18.10 10.92
CA LEU A 18 1.77 -19.16 10.37
C LEU A 18 3.22 -19.09 10.88
N LEU A 19 3.78 -17.88 10.99
CA LEU A 19 5.11 -17.68 11.60
C LEU A 19 5.12 -18.11 13.07
N GLY A 20 4.08 -17.79 13.84
CA GLY A 20 3.95 -18.20 15.23
C GLY A 20 3.92 -19.72 15.40
N ILE A 21 3.14 -20.42 14.58
CA ILE A 21 3.05 -21.89 14.60
C ILE A 21 4.40 -22.52 14.23
N GLY A 22 5.10 -21.98 13.22
CA GLY A 22 6.44 -22.44 12.83
C GLY A 22 7.48 -22.26 13.94
N ALA A 23 7.50 -21.08 14.58
CA ALA A 23 8.40 -20.79 15.70
C ALA A 23 8.10 -21.66 16.93
N PHE A 24 6.82 -21.91 17.22
CA PHE A 24 6.40 -22.77 18.33
C PHE A 24 6.75 -24.24 18.08
N SER A 25 6.55 -24.73 16.86
CA SER A 25 6.97 -26.08 16.45
C SER A 25 8.49 -26.23 16.55
N TYR A 26 9.25 -25.22 16.09
CA TYR A 26 10.72 -25.19 16.22
C TYR A 26 11.17 -25.18 17.68
N TRP A 27 10.50 -24.39 18.54
CA TRP A 27 10.76 -24.36 19.98
C TRP A 27 10.47 -25.70 20.66
N TYR A 28 9.34 -26.32 20.35
CA TYR A 28 9.02 -27.67 20.86
C TYR A 28 10.05 -28.71 20.41
N TYR A 29 10.54 -28.59 19.17
CA TYR A 29 11.59 -29.45 18.63
C TYR A 29 12.91 -29.31 19.40
N LEU A 30 13.24 -28.10 19.85
CA LEU A 30 14.37 -27.84 20.74
C LEU A 30 14.14 -28.40 22.15
N GLN A 31 12.90 -28.39 22.63
CA GLN A 31 12.57 -28.80 23.99
C GLN A 31 12.45 -30.33 24.16
N GLN A 32 12.25 -31.10 23.08
CA GLN A 32 12.07 -32.56 23.12
C GLN A 32 13.39 -33.37 23.04
N TRP A 33 14.53 -32.75 23.34
CA TRP A 33 15.85 -33.38 23.30
C TRP A 33 16.24 -34.11 24.59
N ILE A 34 15.55 -35.20 24.94
CA ILE A 34 16.05 -36.32 25.77
C ILE A 34 15.35 -37.61 25.31
N GLU A 35 16.16 -38.61 24.97
CA GLU A 35 15.84 -39.99 24.57
C GLU A 35 15.19 -40.24 23.18
N ILE A 36 15.93 -41.01 22.35
CA ILE A 36 15.50 -41.81 21.18
C ILE A 36 15.76 -41.17 19.79
N ARG A 37 17.02 -41.35 19.36
CA ARG A 37 17.65 -41.12 18.06
C ARG A 37 17.54 -42.44 17.24
N ASP A 38 17.45 -42.54 15.92
CA ASP A 38 18.38 -42.00 14.93
C ASP A 38 17.85 -41.91 13.48
N VAL A 39 16.69 -42.49 13.12
CA VAL A 39 16.37 -42.70 11.68
C VAL A 39 15.32 -41.74 11.12
N TYR A 40 14.38 -41.24 11.94
CA TYR A 40 13.36 -40.28 11.51
C TYR A 40 13.83 -38.81 11.45
N HIS A 41 15.07 -38.56 11.87
CA HIS A 41 15.56 -37.22 12.19
C HIS A 41 16.09 -36.41 11.00
N ALA A 42 16.51 -37.08 9.91
CA ALA A 42 17.04 -36.40 8.73
C ALA A 42 15.92 -35.81 7.86
N HIS A 43 14.93 -36.64 7.48
CA HIS A 43 13.88 -36.23 6.55
C HIS A 43 12.88 -35.20 7.14
N PHE A 44 12.71 -35.20 8.46
CA PHE A 44 11.75 -34.34 9.15
C PHE A 44 12.28 -32.91 9.38
N ARG A 45 13.61 -32.77 9.57
CA ARG A 45 14.25 -31.45 9.72
C ARG A 45 14.17 -30.66 8.43
N ASP A 46 14.39 -31.32 7.30
CA ASP A 46 14.39 -30.70 5.98
C ASP A 46 12.98 -30.26 5.55
N THR A 47 11.96 -31.05 5.89
CA THR A 47 10.56 -30.71 5.62
C THR A 47 10.07 -29.53 6.47
N ALA A 48 10.46 -29.46 7.75
CA ALA A 48 10.14 -28.31 8.60
C ALA A 48 10.81 -27.01 8.11
N TYR A 49 12.09 -27.08 7.70
CA TYR A 49 12.81 -25.93 7.14
C TYR A 49 12.22 -25.46 5.80
N LEU A 50 11.84 -26.37 4.92
CA LEU A 50 11.17 -26.03 3.65
C LEU A 50 9.85 -25.29 3.88
N LEU A 51 9.03 -25.72 4.84
CA LEU A 51 7.77 -25.07 5.18
C LEU A 51 7.99 -23.66 5.77
N MET A 52 9.01 -23.49 6.62
CA MET A 52 9.45 -22.19 7.13
C MET A 52 9.87 -21.24 6.01
N ILE A 53 10.72 -21.69 5.09
CA ILE A 53 11.22 -20.88 3.95
C ILE A 53 10.07 -20.49 3.03
N LEU A 54 9.18 -21.43 2.68
CA LEU A 54 8.00 -21.14 1.85
C LEU A 54 7.07 -20.12 2.52
N GLY A 55 6.86 -20.21 3.83
CA GLY A 55 6.09 -19.23 4.61
C GLY A 55 6.68 -17.82 4.53
N VAL A 56 8.00 -17.69 4.72
CA VAL A 56 8.71 -16.40 4.64
C VAL A 56 8.65 -15.82 3.23
N VAL A 57 8.84 -16.63 2.19
CA VAL A 57 8.78 -16.19 0.79
C VAL A 57 7.39 -15.66 0.43
N CYS A 58 6.32 -16.33 0.87
CA CYS A 58 4.94 -15.87 0.66
C CYS A 58 4.66 -14.53 1.37
N ILE A 59 5.20 -14.32 2.56
CA ILE A 59 5.06 -13.06 3.30
C ILE A 59 5.79 -11.92 2.57
N ILE A 60 7.04 -12.16 2.13
CA ILE A 60 7.82 -11.16 1.38
C ILE A 60 7.11 -10.80 0.08
N ALA A 61 6.61 -11.78 -0.67
CA ALA A 61 5.86 -11.55 -1.92
C ALA A 61 4.59 -10.72 -1.67
N SER A 62 3.86 -11.00 -0.58
CA SER A 62 2.65 -10.26 -0.20
C SER A 62 2.95 -8.81 0.16
N VAL A 63 4.03 -8.56 0.90
CA VAL A 63 4.48 -7.19 1.24
C VAL A 63 4.99 -6.44 0.00
N ALA A 64 5.71 -7.12 -0.88
CA ALA A 64 6.20 -6.55 -2.13
C ALA A 64 5.05 -6.15 -3.08
N LEU A 65 3.97 -6.94 -3.13
CA LEU A 65 2.76 -6.59 -3.88
C LEU A 65 2.03 -5.41 -3.26
N PHE A 66 2.00 -5.33 -1.94
CA PHE A 66 1.33 -4.25 -1.22
C PHE A 66 2.04 -2.90 -1.38
N THR A 67 3.37 -2.88 -1.32
CA THR A 67 4.17 -1.66 -1.53
C THR A 67 4.11 -1.13 -2.97
N ARG A 68 3.69 -1.95 -3.94
CA ARG A 68 3.44 -1.53 -5.33
C ARG A 68 2.10 -0.85 -5.55
N ILE A 69 1.21 -0.78 -4.56
CA ILE A 69 -0.04 -0.01 -4.68
C ILE A 69 0.32 1.47 -4.51
N PRO A 70 0.28 2.29 -5.58
CA PRO A 70 0.56 3.72 -5.46
C PRO A 70 -0.54 4.31 -4.58
N SER A 71 -0.14 4.85 -3.43
CA SER A 71 -1.01 5.58 -2.51
C SER A 71 -1.33 6.98 -3.08
N ASP A 72 -1.86 7.03 -4.29
CA ASP A 72 -2.20 8.28 -5.00
C ASP A 72 -3.64 8.73 -4.68
N HIS A 73 -4.00 8.67 -3.40
CA HIS A 73 -5.24 9.23 -2.87
C HIS A 73 -5.01 10.49 -2.02
N LEU A 74 -3.81 11.07 -2.07
CA LEU A 74 -3.64 12.43 -1.59
C LEU A 74 -3.96 13.41 -2.71
N SER A 75 -5.04 14.16 -2.49
CA SER A 75 -5.25 15.50 -3.04
C SER A 75 -6.12 15.64 -4.28
N GLN A 76 -7.31 15.02 -4.28
CA GLN A 76 -8.36 15.37 -5.23
C GLN A 76 -9.29 16.51 -4.74
N ASN A 77 -8.78 17.39 -3.87
CA ASN A 77 -9.44 18.63 -3.46
C ASN A 77 -8.41 19.76 -3.27
N VAL A 78 -7.54 19.98 -4.26
CA VAL A 78 -6.84 21.27 -4.36
C VAL A 78 -7.85 22.25 -4.93
N LEU A 79 -8.46 23.06 -4.07
CA LEU A 79 -9.24 24.21 -4.49
C LEU A 79 -8.27 25.19 -5.15
N VAL A 80 -8.15 25.14 -6.48
CA VAL A 80 -7.29 26.08 -7.19
C VAL A 80 -8.00 27.43 -7.21
N VAL A 81 -7.36 28.41 -6.56
CA VAL A 81 -7.91 29.75 -6.41
C VAL A 81 -7.33 30.64 -7.52
N LYS A 82 -8.19 31.11 -8.44
CA LYS A 82 -7.87 32.07 -9.50
C LYS A 82 -8.44 33.44 -9.15
N LYS A 83 -7.69 34.50 -9.47
CA LYS A 83 -8.14 35.89 -9.30
C LYS A 83 -9.04 36.32 -10.47
N CYS A 84 -10.14 37.00 -10.17
CA CYS A 84 -11.01 37.61 -11.18
C CYS A 84 -10.26 38.68 -11.98
N PRO A 85 -10.29 38.68 -13.32
CA PRO A 85 -9.71 39.76 -14.11
C PRO A 85 -10.50 41.07 -14.01
N TYR A 86 -11.78 41.02 -13.60
CA TYR A 86 -12.65 42.21 -13.60
C TYR A 86 -12.77 42.91 -12.25
N CYS A 87 -12.85 42.15 -11.15
CA CYS A 87 -13.01 42.70 -9.80
C CYS A 87 -11.84 42.39 -8.87
N SER A 88 -10.82 41.67 -9.36
CA SER A 88 -9.66 41.26 -8.55
C SER A 88 -9.95 40.36 -7.35
N GLU A 89 -11.17 39.84 -7.21
CA GLU A 89 -11.56 38.94 -6.11
C GLU A 89 -11.04 37.51 -6.32
N MET A 90 -10.90 36.74 -5.23
CA MET A 90 -10.47 35.33 -5.29
C MET A 90 -11.64 34.40 -5.64
N LEU A 91 -11.47 33.54 -6.65
CA LEU A 91 -12.47 32.57 -7.10
C LEU A 91 -11.90 31.17 -7.21
N ILE A 92 -12.78 30.17 -7.12
CA ILE A 92 -12.44 28.78 -7.36
C ILE A 92 -12.43 28.55 -8.89
N GLU A 93 -11.39 27.90 -9.42
CA GLU A 93 -11.12 27.78 -10.87
C GLU A 93 -12.24 27.15 -11.72
N ASP A 94 -13.22 26.48 -11.10
CA ASP A 94 -14.34 25.84 -11.80
C ASP A 94 -15.62 26.70 -11.87
N MET A 95 -15.57 27.97 -11.43
CA MET A 95 -16.71 28.89 -11.53
C MET A 95 -16.78 29.58 -12.89
N ARG A 96 -17.90 29.40 -13.60
CA ARG A 96 -18.17 30.05 -14.91
C ARG A 96 -18.57 31.52 -14.79
N PHE A 97 -18.99 31.93 -13.60
CA PHE A 97 -19.48 33.28 -13.32
C PHE A 97 -18.88 33.76 -12.00
N CYS A 98 -18.57 35.04 -11.90
CA CYS A 98 -18.11 35.63 -10.65
C CYS A 98 -19.30 36.02 -9.77
N PRO A 99 -19.44 35.53 -8.52
CA PRO A 99 -20.54 35.89 -7.63
C PRO A 99 -20.45 37.33 -7.11
N TYR A 100 -19.28 37.95 -7.18
CA TYR A 100 -19.05 39.31 -6.68
C TYR A 100 -19.34 40.39 -7.72
N CYS A 101 -19.02 40.15 -8.99
CA CYS A 101 -19.19 41.14 -10.05
C CYS A 101 -20.24 40.76 -11.11
N GLY A 102 -20.77 39.52 -11.08
CA GLY A 102 -21.78 39.03 -12.01
C GLY A 102 -21.28 38.79 -13.44
N LYS A 103 -20.00 39.00 -13.74
CA LYS A 103 -19.43 38.81 -15.07
C LYS A 103 -19.06 37.33 -15.32
N THR A 104 -19.23 36.90 -16.56
CA THR A 104 -18.78 35.59 -17.07
C THR A 104 -17.25 35.50 -17.06
N LEU A 105 -16.73 34.38 -16.60
CA LEU A 105 -15.30 34.07 -16.55
C LEU A 105 -14.88 33.09 -17.65
N GLU A 106 -15.65 33.03 -18.75
CA GLU A 106 -15.36 32.16 -19.89
C GLU A 106 -14.02 32.53 -20.53
N GLU A 107 -12.94 31.89 -20.10
CA GLU A 107 -11.68 31.93 -20.86
C GLU A 107 -10.83 30.65 -20.69
N LYS A 108 -10.86 29.85 -21.76
CA LYS A 108 -9.80 28.96 -22.27
C LYS A 108 -9.00 28.15 -21.24
N LYS A 109 -9.53 26.98 -20.86
CA LYS A 109 -8.70 25.87 -20.35
C LYS A 109 -7.93 25.24 -21.52
N GLU A 110 -6.77 25.77 -21.91
CA GLU A 110 -5.81 24.94 -22.66
C GLU A 110 -4.33 25.32 -22.48
N LYS A 111 -3.60 24.36 -21.87
CA LYS A 111 -2.16 24.07 -21.97
C LYS A 111 -1.16 25.00 -21.25
N ARG A 112 -1.01 24.78 -19.93
CA ARG A 112 0.33 24.83 -19.28
C ARG A 112 0.70 23.46 -18.69
N VAL A 113 1.03 22.51 -19.57
CA VAL A 113 1.95 21.42 -19.18
C VAL A 113 3.28 21.72 -19.89
N ARG A 114 4.09 22.59 -19.27
CA ARG A 114 5.48 22.81 -19.71
C ARG A 114 6.31 21.59 -19.30
N ARG A 115 6.41 20.65 -20.24
CA ARG A 115 7.66 20.01 -20.70
C ARG A 115 8.87 20.20 -19.77
N LYS A 116 9.15 19.23 -18.88
CA LYS A 116 10.53 19.01 -18.42
C LYS A 116 11.18 18.02 -19.39
N LYS A 117 11.92 18.57 -20.36
CA LYS A 117 13.06 17.89 -21.01
C LYS A 117 14.32 18.47 -20.38
N GLY A 118 15.30 17.62 -20.08
CA GLY A 118 16.63 17.98 -19.61
C GLY A 118 17.05 17.04 -18.48
N PHE A 119 18.21 16.40 -18.51
CA PHE A 119 19.38 16.51 -19.38
C PHE A 119 20.10 15.16 -19.38
#